data_AF-A0A6B3I3W3-F1
#
_entry.id   AF-A0A6B3I3W3-F1
#
_cell.length_a   1.000
_cell.length_b   1.000
_cell.length_c   1.000
_cell.angle_alpha   90.00
_cell.angle_beta   90.00
_cell.angle_gamma   90.00
#
_symmetry.space_group_name_H-M   'P 1'
#
loop_
_entity.id
_entity.type
_entity.pdbx_description
1 polymer ?
#
loop_
_entity_poly.entity_id
_entity_poly.type
_entity_poly.pdbx_seq_one_letter_code
_entity_poly.pdbx_strand_id
1 'polypeptide(L)' 'MLETSARLLRLLSLLQAHRDWSGADLAERLGVTPRTVRRDVDKLRELGYPVNASPGTGGGYQLGAGAELPPL' A
#
# COMPACT_ATOMS: atom_id res chain seq x y z
N MET A 1 -4.43 17.53 -7.84
CA MET A 1 -4.33 16.19 -8.48
C MET A 1 -3.02 15.47 -8.13
N LEU A 2 -1.90 16.19 -7.98
CA LEU A 2 -0.57 15.63 -7.64
C LEU A 2 -0.48 14.97 -6.25
N GLU A 3 -1.20 15.46 -5.24
CA GLU A 3 -1.11 14.93 -3.86
C GLU A 3 -1.52 13.46 -3.75
N THR A 4 -2.50 13.02 -4.54
CA THR A 4 -2.94 11.62 -4.55
C THR A 4 -1.88 10.72 -5.20
N SER A 5 -1.27 11.16 -6.30
CA SER A 5 -0.22 10.37 -6.98
C SER A 5 1.05 10.27 -6.13
N ALA A 6 1.47 11.37 -5.49
CA ALA A 6 2.61 11.36 -4.58
C ALA A 6 2.37 10.43 -3.38
N ARG A 7 1.14 10.42 -2.83
CA ARG A 7 0.77 9.52 -1.73
C ARG A 7 0.77 8.05 -2.14
N LEU A 8 0.27 7.73 -3.34
CA LEU A 8 0.29 6.35 -3.87
C LEU A 8 1.71 5.85 -4.08
N LEU A 9 2.59 6.67 -4.67
CA LEU A 9 4.01 6.32 -4.83
C LEU A 9 4.68 6.12 -3.47
N ARG A 10 4.37 6.96 -2.48
CA ARG A 10 4.92 6.82 -1.13
C ARG A 10 4.43 5.56 -0.43
N LEU A 11 3.14 5.23 -0.55
CA LEU A 11 2.57 3.97 -0.06
C LEU A 11 3.28 2.78 -0.72
N LEU A 12 3.50 2.83 -2.03
CA LEU A 12 4.21 1.78 -2.76
C LEU A 12 5.66 1.62 -2.28
N SER A 13 6.40 2.72 -2.09
CA SER A 13 7.77 2.67 -1.54
C SER A 13 7.81 2.08 -0.14
N LEU A 14 6.83 2.38 0.71
CA LEU A 14 6.73 1.77 2.04
C LEU A 14 6.52 0.25 1.93
N LEU A 15 5.55 -0.18 1.11
CA LEU A 15 5.25 -1.60 0.88
C LEU A 15 6.41 -2.38 0.24
N GLN A 16 7.33 -1.71 -0.47
CA GLN A 16 8.58 -2.31 -0.97
C GLN A 16 9.67 -2.40 0.10
N ALA A 17 9.73 -1.44 1.02
CA ALA A 17 10.77 -1.38 2.05
C ALA A 17 10.61 -2.44 3.15
N HIS A 18 9.39 -2.88 3.42
CA HIS A 18 9.10 -3.91 4.42
C HIS A 18 7.96 -4.81 3.93
N ARG A 19 8.06 -6.13 4.18
CA ARG A 19 7.07 -7.09 3.67
C ARG A 19 5.73 -7.00 4.38
N ASP A 20 5.70 -6.55 5.62
CA ASP A 20 4.49 -6.49 6.43
C ASP A 20 4.32 -5.10 7.05
N TRP A 21 3.17 -4.48 6.79
CA TRP A 21 2.81 -3.19 7.35
C TRP A 21 1.42 -3.24 7.95
N SER A 22 1.23 -2.83 9.21
CA SER A 22 -0.13 -2.64 9.70
C SER A 22 -0.81 -1.46 9.01
N GLY A 23 -2.14 -1.48 8.93
CA GLY A 23 -2.91 -0.34 8.41
C GLY A 23 -2.75 0.92 9.26
N ALA A 24 -2.47 0.77 10.55
CA ALA A 24 -2.22 1.88 11.47
C ALA A 24 -0.83 2.50 11.22
N ASP A 25 0.21 1.68 11.04
CA ASP A 25 1.57 2.16 10.77
C ASP A 25 1.66 2.92 9.45
N LEU A 26 1.00 2.43 8.40
CA LEU A 26 0.91 3.14 7.12
C LEU A 26 0.15 4.45 7.26
N ALA A 27 -0.92 4.46 8.05
CA ALA A 27 -1.71 5.65 8.28
C ALA A 27 -0.88 6.74 8.97
N GLU A 28 -0.15 6.39 10.04
CA GLU A 28 0.75 7.32 10.73
C GLU A 28 1.86 7.83 9.82
N ARG A 29 2.54 6.95 9.08
CA ARG A 29 3.66 7.32 8.20
C ARG A 29 3.25 8.17 7.01
N LEU A 30 2.05 7.97 6.50
CA LEU A 30 1.48 8.75 5.40
C LEU A 30 0.74 10.00 5.91
N GLY A 31 0.54 10.16 7.23
CA GLY A 31 -0.21 11.26 7.81
C GLY A 31 -1.70 11.24 7.43
N VAL A 32 -2.28 10.05 7.26
CA VAL A 32 -3.67 9.86 6.82
C VAL A 32 -4.41 8.89 7.74
N THR A 33 -5.69 8.67 7.50
CA THR A 33 -6.47 7.70 8.28
C THR A 33 -6.29 6.27 7.75
N PRO A 34 -6.50 5.23 8.57
CA PRO A 34 -6.52 3.84 8.10
C PRO A 34 -7.54 3.58 6.98
N ARG A 35 -8.67 4.32 6.98
CA ARG A 35 -9.67 4.28 5.90
C ARG A 35 -9.09 4.81 4.58
N THR A 36 -8.28 5.86 4.63
CA THR A 36 -7.58 6.41 3.45
C THR A 36 -6.54 5.43 2.93
N VAL A 37 -5.76 4.79 3.82
CA VAL A 37 -4.80 3.73 3.43
C VAL A 37 -5.52 2.63 2.68
N ARG A 38 -6.64 2.13 3.21
CA ARG A 38 -7.44 1.08 2.54
C ARG A 38 -7.88 1.52 1.14
N ARG A 39 -8.36 2.75 0.98
CA ARG A 39 -8.75 3.32 -0.32
C ARG A 39 -7.57 3.42 -1.29
N ASP A 40 -6.40 3.82 -0.81
CA ASP A 40 -5.19 3.95 -1.64
C ASP A 40 -4.64 2.57 -2.02
N VAL A 41 -4.75 1.57 -1.14
CA VAL A 41 -4.46 0.16 -1.46
C VAL A 41 -5.41 -0.38 -2.52
N ASP A 42 -6.72 -0.11 -2.41
CA ASP A 42 -7.68 -0.53 -3.42
C ASP A 42 -7.39 0.12 -4.79
N LYS A 43 -6.98 1.39 -4.81
CA LYS A 43 -6.48 2.04 -6.04
C LYS A 43 -5.22 1.38 -6.61
N LEU A 44 -4.26 1.02 -5.78
CA LEU A 44 -3.06 0.31 -6.24
C LEU A 44 -3.44 -1.04 -6.88
N ARG A 45 -4.42 -1.74 -6.32
CA ARG A 45 -4.97 -2.99 -6.91
C ARG A 45 -5.65 -2.75 -8.24
N GLU A 46 -6.47 -1.71 -8.35
CA GLU A 46 -7.10 -1.30 -9.62
C GLU A 46 -6.05 -0.96 -10.71
N LEU A 47 -4.89 -0.45 -10.30
CA LEU A 47 -3.76 -0.16 -11.19
C LEU A 47 -2.90 -1.39 -11.52
N GLY A 48 -3.23 -2.58 -11.01
CA GLY A 48 -2.52 -3.82 -11.29
C GLY A 48 -1.36 -4.12 -10.33
N TYR A 49 -1.17 -3.35 -9.26
CA TYR A 49 -0.18 -3.68 -8.23
C TYR A 49 -0.74 -4.76 -7.29
N PRO A 50 -0.07 -5.92 -7.14
CA PRO A 50 -0.55 -6.99 -6.29
C PRO A 50 -0.32 -6.62 -4.82
N VAL A 51 -1.30 -5.98 -4.17
CA VAL A 51 -1.25 -5.69 -2.72
C VAL A 51 -2.14 -6.67 -1.96
N ASN A 52 -1.53 -7.52 -1.14
CA ASN A 52 -2.23 -8.43 -0.25
C ASN A 52 -2.60 -7.70 1.05
N ALA A 53 -3.81 -7.94 1.55
CA ALA A 53 -4.24 -7.48 2.87
C ALA A 53 -4.65 -8.69 3.68
N SER A 54 -3.93 -8.96 4.77
CA SER A 54 -4.27 -10.03 5.70
C SER A 54 -5.24 -9.47 6.75
N PRO A 55 -6.45 -10.02 6.90
CA PRO A 55 -7.36 -9.64 7.98
C PRO A 55 -6.91 -10.21 9.33
N GLY A 56 -7.15 -9.49 10.44
CA GLY A 56 -6.90 -9.96 11.82
C GLY A 56 -6.12 -8.98 12.70
N THR A 57 -5.91 -9.34 13.98
CA THR A 57 -5.23 -8.51 15.02
C THR A 57 -3.73 -8.28 14.75
N GLY A 58 -3.11 -9.12 13.91
CA GLY A 58 -1.77 -8.91 13.32
C GLY A 58 -1.82 -8.71 11.81
N GLY A 59 -2.99 -8.32 11.29
CA GLY A 59 -3.28 -8.19 9.86
C GLY A 59 -2.63 -6.95 9.26
N GLY A 60 -1.85 -7.16 8.20
CA GLY A 60 -1.11 -6.12 7.51
C GLY A 60 -1.30 -6.10 6.00
N TYR A 61 -0.82 -5.03 5.39
CA TYR A 61 -0.65 -4.87 3.96
C TYR A 61 0.75 -5.31 3.57
N GLN A 62 0.80 -6.11 2.51
CA GLN A 62 2.04 -6.63 1.94
C GLN A 62 1.99 -6.46 0.43
N LEU A 63 3.12 -6.05 -0.16
CA LEU A 63 3.29 -6.17 -1.61
C LEU A 63 3.51 -7.66 -1.96
N GLY A 64 2.63 -8.20 -2.79
CA GLY A 64 2.72 -9.56 -3.30
C GLY A 64 3.98 -9.76 -4.15
N ALA A 65 4.55 -10.97 -4.09
CA ALA A 65 5.60 -11.39 -5.01
C ALA A 65 5.03 -11.38 -6.43
N GLY A 66 5.43 -10.40 -7.24
CA GLY A 66 4.76 -10.02 -8.48
C GLY A 66 4.78 -8.53 -8.77
N ALA A 67 5.20 -7.69 -7.81
CA ALA A 67 5.69 -6.35 -8.11
C ALA A 67 7.10 -6.35 -8.74
N GLU A 68 7.45 -7.44 -9.43
CA GLU A 68 8.44 -7.37 -10.49
C GLU A 68 7.81 -6.43 -11.52
N LEU A 69 8.46 -5.29 -11.74
CA LEU A 69 8.08 -4.29 -12.73
C LEU A 69 7.58 -5.00 -14.01
N PRO A 70 6.49 -4.53 -14.65
CA PRO A 70 6.07 -5.12 -15.92
C PRO A 70 7.30 -5.17 -16.83
N PRO A 71 7.67 -6.36 -17.35
CA PRO A 71 8.84 -6.47 -18.20
C PRO A 71 8.62 -5.57 -19.42
N LEU A 72 9.59 -4.69 -19.65
CA LEU A 72 9.67 -3.82 -20.83
C LEU A 72 9.67 -4.64 -22.13
#